data_AF-A0A316FG21-F1
#
_entry.id   AF-A0A316FG21-F1
#
_cell.length_a   1.000
_cell.length_b   1.000
_cell.length_c   1.000
_cell.angle_alpha   90.00
_cell.angle_beta   90.00
_cell.angle_gamma   90.00
#
_symmetry.space_group_name_H-M   'P 1'
#
loop_
_entity.id
_entity.type
_entity.pdbx_description
1 polymer ?
#
loop_
_entity_poly.entity_id
_entity_poly.type
_entity_poly.pdbx_seq_one_letter_code
_entity_poly.pdbx_strand_id
1 'polypeptide(L)'
;MDFDGGLAAASLSRMVTNSLKAIGFVVHRRGQAPVGEYVGVLVEEGFPDEEGGVFVSWHTSKEMRVACRAAIDQDDLKAPAFRMSAGVEYTIFQMLLSVLTEAGFEAAEADGFRHMQIHVIGVTGPTLGDLVEPI
;
A
#
# COMPACT_ATOMS: atom_id res chain seq x y z
N MET A 1 6.09 22.37 23.06
CA MET A 1 6.25 20.93 23.31
C MET A 1 6.20 20.34 21.93
N ASP A 2 7.37 20.30 21.29
CA ASP A 2 7.48 20.06 19.85
C ASP A 2 7.51 18.54 19.64
N PHE A 3 6.43 18.00 19.08
CA PHE A 3 6.44 16.65 18.52
C PHE A 3 7.10 16.75 17.14
N ASP A 4 8.42 16.84 17.11
CA ASP A 4 9.20 16.86 15.87
C ASP A 4 10.14 15.67 15.87
N GLY A 5 9.56 14.48 15.64
CA GLY A 5 10.26 13.20 15.66
C GLY A 5 9.74 12.19 14.64
N GLY A 6 8.85 12.60 13.74
CA GLY A 6 8.39 11.76 12.63
C GLY A 6 9.46 11.69 11.53
N LEU A 7 9.68 10.51 10.95
CA LEU A 7 10.45 10.39 9.71
C LEU A 7 9.76 11.22 8.63
N ALA A 8 10.52 12.05 7.90
CA ALA A 8 9.98 12.75 6.73
C ALA A 8 9.31 11.75 5.77
N ALA A 9 8.12 12.07 5.26
CA ALA A 9 7.29 11.16 4.46
C ALA A 9 8.07 10.53 3.28
N ALA A 10 8.93 11.31 2.62
CA ALA A 10 9.80 10.82 1.54
C ALA A 10 10.82 9.76 2.00
N SER A 11 11.38 9.91 3.20
CA SER A 11 12.29 8.92 3.79
C SER A 11 11.56 7.65 4.15
N LEU A 12 10.40 7.76 4.80
CA LEU A 12 9.55 6.63 5.16
C LEU A 12 9.07 5.88 3.92
N SER A 13 8.63 6.61 2.88
CA SER A 13 8.21 6.06 1.59
C SER A 13 9.32 5.25 0.95
N ARG A 14 10.57 5.73 1.06
CA ARG A 14 11.75 5.00 0.59
C ARG A 14 12.00 3.71 1.37
N MET A 15 11.93 3.75 2.69
CA MET A 15 12.14 2.57 3.55
C MET A 15 11.08 1.49 3.31
N VAL A 16 9.80 1.88 3.27
CA VAL A 16 8.68 1.00 2.95
C VAL A 16 8.87 0.36 1.57
N THR A 17 9.20 1.16 0.56
CA THR A 17 9.45 0.67 -0.79
C THR A 17 10.58 -0.35 -0.82
N ASN A 18 11.71 -0.06 -0.19
CA ASN A 18 12.88 -0.94 -0.20
C ASN A 18 12.61 -2.26 0.52
N SER A 19 11.93 -2.20 1.68
CA SER A 19 11.58 -3.39 2.45
C SER A 19 10.63 -4.31 1.67
N LEU A 20 9.60 -3.75 1.04
CA LEU A 20 8.68 -4.52 0.21
C LEU A 20 9.37 -5.11 -1.03
N LYS A 21 10.24 -4.35 -1.69
CA LYS A 21 11.04 -4.85 -2.81
C LYS A 21 11.98 -5.99 -2.40
N ALA A 22 12.60 -5.90 -1.22
CA ALA A 22 13.48 -6.94 -0.69
C ALA A 22 12.77 -8.29 -0.49
N ILE A 23 11.46 -8.26 -0.22
CA ILE A 23 10.61 -9.46 -0.05
C ILE A 23 10.05 -9.95 -1.42
N GLY A 24 10.31 -9.21 -2.50
CA GLY A 24 9.95 -9.59 -3.86
C GLY A 24 8.65 -8.96 -4.38
N PHE A 25 8.10 -7.96 -3.69
CA PHE A 25 6.95 -7.22 -4.23
C PHE A 25 7.35 -6.32 -5.39
N VAL A 26 6.49 -6.26 -6.41
CA VAL A 26 6.52 -5.19 -7.41
C VAL A 26 5.91 -3.94 -6.76
N VAL A 27 6.74 -2.93 -6.52
CA VAL A 27 6.35 -1.70 -5.82
C VAL A 27 6.44 -0.50 -6.77
N HIS A 28 5.35 0.25 -6.83
CA HIS A 28 5.19 1.49 -7.58
C HIS A 28 5.07 2.67 -6.62
N ARG A 29 5.59 3.83 -7.00
CA ARG A 29 5.40 5.09 -6.26
C ARG A 29 4.50 6.04 -7.03
N ARG A 30 3.73 6.84 -6.32
CA ARG A 30 2.93 7.91 -6.93
C ARG A 30 3.82 8.81 -7.81
N GLY A 31 3.37 9.09 -9.04
CA GLY A 31 4.13 9.88 -10.02
C GLY A 31 5.22 9.10 -10.79
N GLN A 32 5.55 7.87 -10.37
CA GLN A 32 6.45 6.96 -11.08
C GLN A 32 5.71 5.72 -11.62
N ALA A 33 4.52 5.44 -11.11
CA ALA A 33 3.69 4.34 -11.57
C ALA A 33 3.22 4.59 -13.02
N PRO A 34 3.27 3.59 -13.91
CA PRO A 34 2.68 3.67 -15.24
C PRO A 34 1.21 4.07 -15.13
N VAL A 35 0.76 5.07 -15.90
CA VAL A 35 -0.65 5.50 -15.84
C VAL A 35 -1.55 4.34 -16.26
N GLY A 36 -2.34 3.82 -15.32
CA GLY A 36 -3.41 2.84 -15.58
C GLY A 36 -2.99 1.37 -15.74
N GLU A 37 -1.69 1.03 -15.69
CA GLU A 37 -1.19 -0.28 -16.15
C GLU A 37 -0.22 -0.98 -15.20
N TYR A 38 -0.44 -0.89 -13.89
CA TYR A 38 0.36 -1.65 -12.96
C TYR A 38 -0.46 -2.59 -12.08
N VAL A 39 0.15 -3.75 -11.86
CA VAL A 39 -0.18 -4.72 -10.82
C VAL A 39 0.94 -4.65 -9.80
N GLY A 40 0.59 -4.57 -8.52
CA GLY A 40 1.58 -4.43 -7.48
C GLY A 40 1.12 -3.56 -6.32
N VAL A 41 2.08 -3.31 -5.44
CA VAL A 41 1.90 -2.40 -4.32
C VAL A 41 2.12 -0.97 -4.78
N LEU A 42 1.21 -0.06 -4.46
CA LEU A 42 1.40 1.37 -4.61
C LEU A 42 1.78 1.96 -3.25
N VAL A 43 2.82 2.80 -3.24
CA VAL A 43 3.26 3.57 -2.08
C VAL A 43 3.09 5.06 -2.39
N GLU A 44 2.31 5.76 -1.58
CA GLU A 44 1.98 7.17 -1.72
C GLU A 44 2.35 7.93 -0.45
N GLU A 45 3.00 9.07 -0.59
CA GLU A 45 3.18 9.99 0.54
C GLU A 45 1.83 10.63 0.88
N GLY A 46 1.55 10.76 2.18
CA GLY A 46 0.39 11.50 2.66
C GLY A 46 0.43 12.94 2.20
N PHE A 47 -0.74 13.54 1.97
CA PHE A 47 -0.80 14.94 1.61
C PHE A 47 -0.43 15.84 2.82
N PRO A 48 0.02 17.09 2.59
CA PRO A 48 0.40 18.01 3.67
C PRO A 48 -0.72 18.31 4.68
N ASP A 49 -1.97 18.08 4.30
CA ASP A 49 -3.20 18.29 5.09
C ASP A 49 -3.74 17.00 5.74
N GLU A 50 -3.08 15.85 5.54
CA GLU A 50 -3.37 14.58 6.21
C GLU A 50 -2.42 14.35 7.40
N GLU A 51 -2.64 13.29 8.20
CA GLU A 51 -1.82 12.93 9.38
C GLU A 51 -0.34 12.58 9.09
N GLY A 52 0.21 13.00 7.93
CA GLY A 52 1.55 12.67 7.49
C GLY A 52 1.71 11.18 7.19
N GLY A 53 2.97 10.75 7.04
CA GLY A 53 3.29 9.34 6.78
C GLY A 53 3.09 8.91 5.33
N VAL A 54 2.83 7.62 5.16
CA VAL A 54 2.81 6.91 3.87
C VAL A 54 1.61 5.98 3.81
N PHE A 55 0.95 5.95 2.66
CA PHE A 55 -0.15 5.05 2.38
C PHE A 55 0.29 3.95 1.43
N VAL A 56 -0.06 2.71 1.75
CA VAL A 56 0.28 1.51 0.98
C VAL A 56 -1.00 0.83 0.55
N SER A 57 -1.13 0.53 -0.74
CA SER A 57 -2.32 -0.13 -1.30
C SER A 57 -1.95 -1.14 -2.38
N TRP A 58 -2.88 -2.04 -2.71
CA TRP A 58 -2.70 -3.03 -3.77
C TRP A 58 -3.51 -2.66 -5.01
N HIS A 59 -2.89 -2.81 -6.18
CA HIS A 59 -3.54 -2.63 -7.48
C HIS A 59 -3.62 -3.96 -8.24
N THR A 60 -4.85 -4.39 -8.55
CA THR A 60 -5.14 -5.54 -9.42
C THR A 60 -4.93 -5.19 -10.90
N SER A 61 -5.05 -6.16 -11.82
CA SER A 61 -4.88 -5.87 -13.25
C SER A 61 -5.99 -4.98 -13.79
N LYS A 62 -5.73 -4.30 -14.91
CA LYS A 62 -6.71 -3.46 -15.60
C LYS A 62 -7.95 -4.28 -15.99
N GLU A 63 -7.75 -5.49 -16.48
CA GLU A 63 -8.82 -6.41 -16.89
C GLU A 63 -9.71 -6.76 -15.70
N MET A 64 -9.11 -7.07 -14.54
CA MET A 64 -9.87 -7.34 -13.32
C MET A 64 -10.67 -6.12 -12.86
N ARG A 65 -10.05 -4.93 -12.83
CA ARG A 65 -10.74 -3.68 -12.47
C ARG A 65 -11.89 -3.35 -13.42
N VAL A 66 -11.71 -3.54 -14.73
CA VAL A 66 -12.75 -3.33 -15.74
C VAL A 66 -13.90 -4.33 -15.56
N ALA A 67 -13.58 -5.62 -15.34
CA ALA A 67 -14.60 -6.64 -15.11
C ALA A 67 -15.37 -6.42 -13.80
N CYS A 68 -14.68 -6.02 -12.72
CA CYS A 68 -15.28 -5.65 -11.45
C CYS A 68 -16.19 -4.41 -11.61
N ARG A 69 -15.71 -3.38 -12.32
CA ARG A 69 -16.51 -2.18 -12.60
C ARG A 69 -17.76 -2.49 -13.40
N ALA A 70 -17.66 -3.34 -14.44
CA ALA A 70 -18.82 -3.76 -15.21
C ALA A 70 -19.85 -4.52 -14.36
N ALA A 71 -19.41 -5.36 -13.41
CA ALA A 71 -20.29 -6.03 -12.47
C ALA A 71 -21.01 -5.04 -11.53
N ILE A 72 -20.29 -4.03 -11.03
CA ILE A 72 -20.88 -2.94 -10.21
C ILE A 72 -21.91 -2.15 -11.01
N ASP A 73 -21.57 -1.73 -12.22
CA ASP A 73 -22.46 -0.94 -13.08
C ASP A 73 -23.74 -1.71 -13.46
N GLN A 74 -23.70 -3.05 -13.40
CA GLN A 74 -24.85 -3.95 -13.64
C GLN A 74 -25.56 -4.39 -12.36
N ASP A 75 -25.13 -3.93 -11.18
CA ASP A 75 -25.61 -4.37 -9.86
C ASP A 75 -25.49 -5.89 -9.62
N ASP A 76 -24.54 -6.56 -10.30
CA ASP A 76 -24.27 -7.99 -10.13
C ASP A 76 -23.08 -8.23 -9.20
N LEU A 77 -23.29 -7.96 -7.90
CA LEU A 77 -22.26 -8.20 -6.87
C LEU A 77 -21.98 -9.70 -6.63
N LYS A 78 -22.71 -10.60 -7.28
CA LYS A 78 -22.45 -12.05 -7.27
C LYS A 78 -21.56 -12.49 -8.42
N ALA A 79 -21.29 -11.62 -9.38
CA ALA A 79 -20.37 -11.87 -10.47
C ALA A 79 -19.02 -12.38 -9.92
N PRO A 80 -18.41 -13.41 -10.54
CA PRO A 80 -17.10 -13.91 -10.13
C PRO A 80 -16.04 -12.81 -10.06
N ALA A 81 -16.05 -11.86 -11.00
CA ALA A 81 -15.10 -10.75 -11.03
C ALA A 81 -15.16 -9.88 -9.77
N PHE A 82 -16.37 -9.50 -9.32
CA PHE A 82 -16.54 -8.70 -8.10
C PHE A 82 -16.06 -9.47 -6.85
N ARG A 83 -16.54 -10.70 -6.68
CA ARG A 83 -16.19 -11.53 -5.51
C ARG A 83 -14.70 -11.85 -5.45
N MET A 84 -14.08 -12.13 -6.60
CA MET A 84 -12.65 -12.40 -6.68
C MET A 84 -11.83 -11.15 -6.43
N SER A 85 -12.21 -9.98 -6.98
CA SER A 85 -11.49 -8.72 -6.72
C SER A 85 -11.50 -8.41 -5.22
N ALA A 86 -12.68 -8.43 -4.59
CA ALA A 86 -12.82 -8.15 -3.16
C ALA A 86 -12.02 -9.15 -2.29
N GLY A 87 -12.10 -10.44 -2.60
CA GLY A 87 -11.38 -11.48 -1.85
C GLY A 87 -9.85 -11.36 -1.98
N VAL A 88 -9.36 -11.11 -3.20
CA VAL A 88 -7.93 -10.92 -3.47
C VAL A 88 -7.42 -9.65 -2.80
N GLU A 89 -8.12 -8.53 -2.96
CA GLU A 89 -7.74 -7.26 -2.36
C GLU A 89 -7.67 -7.39 -0.83
N TYR A 90 -8.66 -8.02 -0.19
CA TYR A 90 -8.68 -8.21 1.26
C TYR A 90 -7.55 -9.11 1.75
N THR A 91 -7.32 -10.22 1.05
CA THR A 91 -6.24 -11.15 1.40
C THR A 91 -4.88 -10.47 1.29
N ILE A 92 -4.64 -9.72 0.21
CA ILE A 92 -3.37 -9.01 0.00
C ILE A 92 -3.21 -7.87 0.99
N PHE A 93 -4.28 -7.14 1.31
CA PHE A 93 -4.26 -6.10 2.35
C PHE A 93 -3.79 -6.67 3.70
N GLN A 94 -4.40 -7.76 4.17
CA GLN A 94 -4.03 -8.39 5.45
C GLN A 94 -2.57 -8.90 5.44
N MET A 95 -2.14 -9.47 4.32
CA MET A 95 -0.75 -9.89 4.13
C MET A 95 0.21 -8.71 4.17
N LEU A 96 -0.07 -7.62 3.44
CA LEU A 96 0.79 -6.43 3.41
C LEU A 96 0.89 -5.78 4.78
N LEU A 97 -0.22 -5.69 5.53
CA LEU A 97 -0.23 -5.15 6.89
C LEU A 97 0.70 -5.98 7.78
N SER A 98 0.54 -7.30 7.77
CA SER A 98 1.38 -8.22 8.54
C SER A 98 2.87 -8.09 8.16
N VAL A 99 3.17 -8.05 6.86
CA VAL A 99 4.54 -7.89 6.35
C VAL A 99 5.17 -6.59 6.82
N LEU A 100 4.44 -5.47 6.77
CA LEU A 100 4.95 -4.17 7.21
C LEU A 100 5.19 -4.15 8.72
N THR A 101 4.26 -4.68 9.51
CA THR A 101 4.43 -4.78 10.97
C THR A 101 5.65 -5.64 11.34
N GLU A 102 5.80 -6.83 10.73
CA GLU A 102 6.94 -7.72 10.97
C GLU A 102 8.27 -7.12 10.45
N ALA A 103 8.22 -6.28 9.42
CA ALA A 103 9.36 -5.52 8.93
C ALA A 103 9.73 -4.32 9.82
N GLY A 104 9.05 -4.12 10.95
CA GLY A 104 9.37 -3.08 11.93
C GLY A 104 8.72 -1.72 11.62
N PHE A 105 7.64 -1.67 10.83
CA PHE A 105 6.89 -0.43 10.59
C PHE A 105 5.73 -0.28 11.58
N GLU A 106 5.46 0.96 11.98
CA GLU A 106 4.21 1.32 12.65
C GLU A 106 3.13 1.47 11.57
N ALA A 107 2.36 0.39 11.37
CA ALA A 107 1.40 0.25 10.28
C ALA A 107 0.02 -0.16 10.80
N ALA A 108 -1.02 0.47 10.27
CA ALA A 108 -2.43 0.18 10.59
C ALA A 108 -3.33 0.33 9.35
N GLU A 109 -4.58 -0.12 9.43
CA GLU A 109 -5.57 0.25 8.42
C GLU A 109 -5.77 1.77 8.42
N ALA A 110 -5.82 2.38 7.25
CA ALA A 110 -6.08 3.80 7.12
C ALA A 110 -7.55 4.11 7.44
N ASP A 111 -7.78 5.19 8.17
CA ASP A 111 -9.13 5.62 8.56
C ASP A 111 -9.91 6.29 7.41
N GLY A 112 -11.23 6.43 7.62
CA GLY A 112 -12.11 7.23 6.77
C GLY A 112 -12.36 6.65 5.38
N PHE A 113 -12.10 7.44 4.34
CA PHE A 113 -12.39 7.05 2.94
C PHE A 113 -11.27 6.22 2.29
N ARG A 114 -10.17 5.96 2.99
CA ARG A 114 -9.00 5.20 2.51
C ARG A 114 -9.11 3.71 2.83
N HIS A 115 -10.31 3.16 2.69
CA HIS A 115 -10.56 1.74 2.96
C HIS A 115 -9.61 0.87 2.11
N MET A 116 -9.07 -0.20 2.71
CA MET A 116 -8.11 -1.12 2.09
C MET A 116 -6.75 -0.48 1.75
N GLN A 117 -6.42 0.65 2.38
CA GLN A 117 -5.07 1.21 2.41
C GLN A 117 -4.48 1.02 3.81
N ILE A 118 -3.16 0.83 3.86
CA ILE A 118 -2.39 0.73 5.10
C ILE A 118 -1.70 2.08 5.30
N HIS A 119 -1.91 2.69 6.45
CA HIS A 119 -1.21 3.89 6.87
C HIS A 119 0.04 3.51 7.66
N VAL A 120 1.19 4.02 7.23
CA VAL A 120 2.48 3.83 7.88
C VAL A 120 2.98 5.19 8.35
N ILE A 121 3.17 5.36 9.65
CA ILE A 121 3.55 6.65 10.26
C ILE A 121 4.98 6.68 10.79
N GLY A 122 5.61 5.52 10.92
CA GLY A 122 6.96 5.43 11.48
C GLY A 122 7.54 4.03 11.45
N VAL A 123 8.60 3.86 12.24
CA VAL A 123 9.30 2.59 12.43
C VAL A 123 9.38 2.28 13.92
N THR A 124 9.18 1.03 14.27
CA THR A 124 9.27 0.51 15.66
C THR A 124 10.63 -0.11 15.96
N GLY A 125 11.49 -0.29 14.94
CA GLY A 125 12.83 -0.87 15.05
C GLY A 125 13.61 -0.79 13.72
N PRO A 126 14.75 -1.49 13.60
CA PRO A 126 15.47 -1.63 12.34
C PRO A 126 14.57 -2.26 11.27
N THR A 127 14.53 -1.69 10.06
CA THR A 127 13.71 -2.23 8.99
C THR A 127 14.47 -3.22 8.14
N LEU A 128 13.76 -4.14 7.48
CA LEU A 128 14.39 -5.07 6.54
C LEU A 128 15.18 -4.33 5.45
N GLY A 129 14.68 -3.18 4.99
CA GLY A 129 15.36 -2.33 4.02
C GLY A 129 16.71 -1.76 4.50
N ASP A 130 16.95 -1.68 5.82
CA ASP A 130 18.23 -1.26 6.39
C ASP A 130 19.26 -2.40 6.41
N LEU A 131 18.79 -3.66 6.33
CA LEU A 131 19.62 -4.87 6.39
C LEU A 131 20.06 -5.37 5.00
N VAL A 132 19.46 -4.86 3.94
CA VAL A 132 19.80 -5.21 2.56
C VAL A 132 20.62 -4.07 1.97
N GLU A 133 21.93 -4.28 1.78
CA GLU A 133 22.77 -3.30 1.09
C GLU A 133 22.22 -3.03 -0.33
N PRO A 134 22.25 -1.79 -0.82
CA PRO A 134 21.87 -1.50 -2.20
C PRO A 134 22.84 -2.24 -3.13
N ILE A 135 22.30 -3.15 -3.95
CA ILE A 135 23.01 -3.81 -5.05
C ILE A 135 23.25 -2.81 -6.19
#